data_AF-J0KJC3-F1
#
_entry.id   AF-J0KJC3-F1
#
_cell.length_a   1.000
_cell.length_b   1.000
_cell.length_c   1.000
_cell.angle_alpha   90.00
_cell.angle_beta   90.00
_cell.angle_gamma   90.00
#
_symmetry.space_group_name_H-M   'P 1'
#
loop_
_entity.id
_entity.type
_entity.pdbx_description
1 polymer ?
#
loop_
_entity_poly.entity_id
_entity_poly.type
_entity_poly.pdbx_seq_one_letter_code
_entity_poly.pdbx_strand_id
1 'polypeptide(L)'
;MQKGFDDFNDATFNKIHSLNKEFSEQERSKREDLARLNEVIDLFKESVDKVFDRVSAFTWEKYKAENEDEEDDEANYREFEEIKKMVLYFRDRSLFHLDWLELSEEEIQREEERTDYFNDFLQLHYSLENLQTLREFKEEADNNYQESLNDEELQNDLREWRRSKQR
;
A
#
# COMPACT_ATOMS: atom_id res chain seq x y z
N MET A 1 53.62 35.79 63.88
CA MET A 1 52.30 35.52 63.27
C MET A 1 52.01 34.03 63.36
N GLN A 2 51.63 33.52 64.54
CA GLN A 2 51.53 32.07 64.77
C GLN A 2 50.61 31.79 65.97
N LYS A 3 49.39 32.33 65.94
CA LYS A 3 48.45 32.22 67.08
C LYS A 3 46.97 32.22 66.68
N GLY A 4 46.67 31.72 65.49
CA GLY A 4 45.29 31.62 64.98
C GLY A 4 45.02 30.40 64.12
N PHE A 5 45.98 29.47 64.00
CA PHE A 5 45.80 28.23 63.22
C PHE A 5 45.48 27.02 64.12
N ASP A 6 45.78 27.10 65.43
CA ASP A 6 45.52 26.03 66.40
C ASP A 6 44.07 25.97 66.90
N ASP A 7 43.22 26.93 66.51
CA ASP A 7 41.77 26.96 66.83
C ASP A 7 40.90 26.25 65.77
N PHE A 8 41.51 25.65 64.73
CA PHE A 8 40.82 24.68 63.89
C PHE A 8 40.64 23.37 64.66
N ASN A 9 39.64 23.43 65.54
CA ASN A 9 39.24 22.42 66.50
C ASN A 9 38.84 21.10 65.80
N ASP A 10 39.15 19.96 66.43
CA ASP A 10 38.78 18.60 65.97
C ASP A 10 37.28 18.49 65.61
N ALA A 11 36.43 19.27 66.26
CA ALA A 11 35.00 19.34 65.98
C ALA A 11 34.67 19.73 64.52
N THR A 12 35.42 20.66 63.94
CA THR A 12 35.24 21.09 62.53
C THR A 12 35.66 19.98 61.57
N PHE A 13 36.77 19.31 61.85
CA PHE A 13 37.26 18.20 61.04
C PHE A 13 36.33 16.98 61.12
N ASN A 14 35.84 16.66 62.31
CA ASN A 14 34.85 15.60 62.52
C ASN A 14 33.53 15.89 61.81
N LYS A 15 33.09 17.15 61.76
CA LYS A 15 31.89 17.56 61.01
C LYS A 15 32.08 17.42 59.50
N ILE A 16 33.23 17.83 58.96
CA ILE A 16 33.56 17.65 57.54
C ILE A 16 33.60 16.16 57.18
N HIS A 17 34.22 15.33 58.02
CA HIS A 17 34.27 13.89 57.81
C HIS A 17 32.87 13.26 57.84
N SER A 18 32.00 13.69 58.76
CA SER A 18 30.61 13.22 58.84
C SER A 18 29.82 13.58 57.57
N LEU A 19 29.95 14.81 57.08
CA LEU A 19 29.27 15.27 55.87
C LEU A 19 29.76 14.53 54.61
N ASN A 20 31.07 14.30 54.49
CA ASN A 20 31.63 13.54 53.38
C ASN A 20 31.14 12.08 53.39
N LYS A 21 31.04 11.46 54.57
CA LYS A 21 30.48 10.11 54.71
C LYS A 21 29.01 10.06 54.30
N GLU A 22 28.20 11.00 54.77
CA GLU A 22 26.78 11.11 54.42
C GLU A 22 26.59 11.34 52.91
N PHE A 23 27.39 12.21 52.30
CA PHE A 23 27.36 12.46 50.87
C PHE A 23 27.73 11.20 50.06
N SER A 24 28.76 10.46 50.50
CA SER A 24 29.17 9.21 49.87
C SER A 24 28.11 8.11 49.98
N GLU A 25 27.40 8.03 51.11
CA GLU A 25 26.30 7.08 51.31
C GLU A 25 25.09 7.44 50.44
N GLN A 26 24.75 8.73 50.33
CA GLN A 26 23.69 9.20 49.42
C GLN A 26 24.03 8.95 47.95
N GLU A 27 25.27 9.20 47.52
CA GLU A 27 25.70 8.93 46.15
C GLU A 27 25.60 7.44 45.82
N ARG A 28 26.00 6.57 46.75
CA ARG A 28 25.85 5.12 46.60
C ARG A 28 24.38 4.70 46.49
N SER A 29 23.51 5.21 47.36
CA SER A 29 22.06 4.95 47.31
C SER A 29 21.48 5.36 45.96
N LYS A 30 21.84 6.53 45.43
CA LYS A 30 21.37 7.01 44.12
C LYS A 30 21.82 6.10 42.97
N ARG A 31 23.05 5.58 43.02
CA ARG A 31 23.56 4.63 42.01
C ARG A 31 22.81 3.30 42.07
N GLU A 32 22.52 2.81 43.27
CA GLU A 32 21.74 1.58 43.49
C GLU A 32 20.29 1.75 42.99
N ASP A 33 19.64 2.88 43.28
CA ASP A 33 18.29 3.17 42.77
C ASP A 33 18.25 3.31 41.24
N LEU A 34 19.27 3.92 40.64
CA LEU A 34 19.38 4.05 39.19
C LEU A 34 19.55 2.69 38.50
N ALA A 35 20.32 1.78 39.11
CA ALA A 35 20.46 0.41 38.62
C ALA A 35 19.12 -0.35 38.67
N ARG A 36 18.37 -0.21 39.77
CA ARG A 36 17.03 -0.82 39.93
C ARG A 36 16.02 -0.25 38.92
N LEU A 37 16.09 1.05 38.63
CA LEU A 37 15.23 1.68 37.63
C LEU A 37 15.50 1.11 36.23
N ASN A 38 16.77 0.90 35.87
CA ASN A 38 17.12 0.30 34.58
C ASN A 38 16.58 -1.13 34.45
N GLU A 39 16.66 -1.94 35.51
CA GLU A 39 16.09 -3.30 35.53
C GLU A 39 14.57 -3.29 35.28
N VAL A 40 13.85 -2.37 35.93
CA VAL A 40 12.39 -2.20 35.72
C VAL A 40 12.06 -1.75 34.30
N ILE A 41 12.87 -0.86 33.71
CA ILE A 41 12.69 -0.40 32.33
C ILE A 41 12.88 -1.56 31.34
N ASP A 42 13.88 -2.42 31.57
CA ASP A 42 14.13 -3.55 30.68
C ASP A 42 13.01 -4.60 30.76
N LEU A 43 12.48 -4.87 31.97
CA LEU A 43 11.29 -5.71 32.15
C LEU A 43 10.04 -5.12 31.47
N PHE A 44 9.87 -3.80 31.54
CA PHE A 44 8.76 -3.11 30.86
C PHE A 44 8.86 -3.23 29.34
N LYS A 45 10.06 -3.02 28.76
CA LYS A 45 10.30 -3.20 27.32
C LYS A 45 9.97 -4.63 26.88
N GLU A 46 10.46 -5.63 27.61
CA GLU A 46 10.18 -7.04 27.30
C GLU A 46 8.67 -7.35 27.37
N SER A 47 7.95 -6.73 28.30
CA SER A 47 6.48 -6.85 28.37
C SER A 47 5.78 -6.17 27.19
N VAL A 48 6.26 -5.01 26.73
CA VAL A 48 5.70 -4.31 25.56
C VAL A 48 5.93 -5.12 24.29
N ASP A 49 7.15 -5.64 24.09
CA ASP A 49 7.49 -6.47 22.93
C ASP A 49 6.60 -7.73 22.89
N LYS A 50 6.42 -8.42 24.03
CA LYS A 50 5.54 -9.59 24.11
C LYS A 50 4.07 -9.29 23.83
N VAL A 51 3.55 -8.15 24.31
CA VAL A 51 2.16 -7.73 24.04
C VAL A 51 2.02 -7.34 22.58
N PHE A 52 2.99 -6.63 22.01
CA PHE A 52 2.97 -6.21 20.61
C PHE A 52 3.09 -7.41 19.67
N ASP A 53 3.99 -8.35 19.90
CA ASP A 53 4.11 -9.59 19.12
C ASP A 53 2.78 -10.39 19.11
N ARG A 54 2.13 -10.49 20.27
CA ARG A 54 0.85 -11.19 20.40
C ARG A 54 -0.29 -10.45 19.71
N VAL A 55 -0.34 -9.12 19.83
CA VAL A 55 -1.37 -8.29 19.19
C VAL A 55 -1.16 -8.24 17.69
N SER A 56 0.08 -8.08 17.21
CA SER A 56 0.44 -8.07 15.79
C SER A 56 0.14 -9.40 15.13
N ALA A 57 0.52 -10.53 15.74
CA ALA A 57 0.16 -11.85 15.22
C ALA A 57 -1.36 -12.04 15.21
N PHE A 58 -2.07 -11.65 16.27
CA PHE A 58 -3.52 -11.76 16.34
C PHE A 58 -4.24 -10.85 15.34
N THR A 59 -3.78 -9.61 15.14
CA THR A 59 -4.35 -8.70 14.13
C THR A 59 -4.00 -9.13 12.71
N TRP A 60 -2.81 -9.68 12.48
CA TRP A 60 -2.43 -10.20 11.17
C TRP A 60 -3.22 -11.46 10.82
N GLU A 61 -3.36 -12.41 11.75
CA GLU A 61 -4.19 -13.61 11.57
C GLU A 61 -5.66 -13.25 11.39
N LYS A 62 -6.19 -12.29 12.16
CA LYS A 62 -7.56 -11.82 11.99
C LYS A 62 -7.76 -11.08 10.67
N TYR A 63 -6.82 -10.21 10.28
CA TYR A 63 -6.85 -9.52 8.99
C TYR A 63 -6.76 -10.55 7.85
N LYS A 64 -5.85 -11.52 7.93
CA LYS A 64 -5.72 -12.58 6.93
C LYS A 64 -6.95 -13.49 6.85
N ALA A 65 -7.58 -13.81 7.97
CA ALA A 65 -8.81 -14.60 8.01
C ALA A 65 -10.06 -13.80 7.57
N GLU A 66 -10.08 -12.47 7.75
CA GLU A 66 -11.11 -11.59 7.17
C GLU A 66 -10.84 -11.29 5.68
N ASN A 67 -9.61 -11.44 5.21
CA ASN A 67 -9.16 -11.23 3.83
C ASN A 67 -8.67 -12.54 3.18
N GLU A 68 -9.26 -13.69 3.54
CA GLU A 68 -8.93 -15.02 3.01
C GLU A 68 -9.40 -15.22 1.54
N ASP A 69 -9.47 -14.12 0.78
CA ASP A 69 -9.58 -14.01 -0.69
C ASP A 69 -8.26 -13.51 -1.33
N GLU A 70 -7.16 -13.43 -0.57
CA GLU A 70 -5.85 -12.91 -1.02
C GLU A 70 -5.20 -13.70 -2.16
N GLU A 71 -5.73 -14.86 -2.57
CA GLU A 71 -5.28 -15.55 -3.78
C GLU A 71 -5.87 -14.95 -5.08
N ASP A 72 -6.83 -14.03 -4.98
CA ASP A 72 -7.58 -13.52 -6.14
C ASP A 72 -7.40 -12.02 -6.42
N ASP A 73 -6.94 -11.17 -5.49
CA ASP A 73 -6.90 -9.71 -5.75
C ASP A 73 -5.97 -9.30 -6.91
N GLU A 74 -4.74 -9.84 -6.93
CA GLU A 74 -3.78 -9.53 -8.00
C GLU A 74 -4.16 -10.24 -9.32
N ALA A 75 -4.73 -11.45 -9.24
CA ALA A 75 -5.20 -12.18 -10.42
C ALA A 75 -6.42 -11.50 -11.05
N ASN A 76 -7.41 -11.14 -10.24
CA ASN A 76 -8.58 -10.34 -10.61
C ASN A 76 -8.19 -8.99 -11.17
N TYR A 77 -7.25 -8.28 -10.54
CA TYR A 77 -6.81 -6.99 -11.04
C TYR A 77 -6.12 -7.13 -12.40
N ARG A 78 -5.28 -8.15 -12.59
CA ARG A 78 -4.68 -8.44 -13.90
C ARG A 78 -5.75 -8.78 -14.95
N GLU A 79 -6.71 -9.64 -14.61
CA GLU A 79 -7.80 -9.99 -15.51
C GLU A 79 -8.66 -8.77 -15.87
N PHE A 80 -8.96 -7.92 -14.89
CA PHE A 80 -9.66 -6.66 -15.11
C PHE A 80 -8.94 -5.81 -16.15
N GLU A 81 -7.64 -5.58 -15.99
CA GLU A 81 -6.83 -4.81 -16.95
C GLU A 81 -6.74 -5.48 -18.34
N GLU A 82 -6.73 -6.82 -18.41
CA GLU A 82 -6.78 -7.54 -19.69
C GLU A 82 -8.11 -7.32 -20.42
N ILE A 83 -9.24 -7.39 -19.71
CA ILE A 83 -10.55 -7.13 -20.31
C ILE A 83 -10.64 -5.66 -20.73
N LYS A 84 -10.08 -4.72 -19.96
CA LYS A 84 -10.05 -3.30 -20.35
C LYS A 84 -9.30 -3.08 -21.67
N LYS A 85 -8.22 -3.83 -21.92
CA LYS A 85 -7.52 -3.79 -23.24
C LYS A 85 -8.39 -4.33 -24.36
N MET A 86 -9.16 -5.39 -24.11
CA MET A 86 -10.12 -5.95 -25.08
C MET A 86 -11.25 -4.95 -25.39
N VAL A 87 -11.84 -4.32 -24.36
CA VAL A 87 -12.84 -3.25 -24.53
C VAL A 87 -12.27 -2.08 -25.33
N LEU A 88 -11.05 -1.65 -25.00
CA LEU A 88 -10.33 -0.60 -25.71
C LEU A 88 -10.14 -0.94 -27.20
N TYR A 89 -9.81 -2.20 -27.49
CA TYR A 89 -9.67 -2.69 -28.86
C TYR A 89 -10.98 -2.54 -29.66
N PHE A 90 -12.11 -2.97 -29.09
CA PHE A 90 -13.39 -2.87 -29.79
C PHE A 90 -13.85 -1.42 -29.99
N ARG A 91 -13.64 -0.55 -28.99
CA ARG A 91 -13.89 0.88 -29.14
C ARG A 91 -13.10 1.48 -30.29
N ASP A 92 -11.79 1.21 -30.33
CA ASP A 92 -10.93 1.71 -31.40
C ASP A 92 -11.35 1.18 -32.77
N ARG A 93 -11.85 -0.07 -32.84
CA ARG A 93 -12.38 -0.64 -34.08
C ARG A 93 -13.65 0.06 -34.54
N SER A 94 -14.58 0.38 -33.64
CA SER A 94 -15.78 1.16 -33.98
C SER A 94 -15.44 2.55 -34.50
N LEU A 95 -14.51 3.25 -33.84
CA LEU A 95 -14.01 4.54 -34.30
C LEU A 95 -13.29 4.44 -35.66
N PHE A 96 -12.53 3.38 -35.89
CA PHE A 96 -11.89 3.11 -37.17
C PHE A 96 -12.92 2.93 -38.29
N HIS A 97 -14.00 2.18 -38.06
CA HIS A 97 -15.08 2.03 -39.03
C HIS A 97 -15.74 3.39 -39.37
N LEU A 98 -16.00 4.21 -38.36
CA LEU A 98 -16.58 5.55 -38.55
C LEU A 98 -15.68 6.48 -39.38
N ASP A 99 -14.36 6.37 -39.24
CA ASP A 99 -13.42 7.21 -39.98
C ASP A 99 -13.14 6.71 -41.41
N TRP A 100 -13.13 5.39 -41.62
CA TRP A 100 -12.56 4.78 -42.83
C TRP A 100 -13.60 4.26 -43.82
N LEU A 101 -14.75 3.80 -43.33
CA LEU A 101 -15.78 3.18 -44.16
C LEU A 101 -16.85 4.21 -44.57
N GLU A 102 -17.36 4.08 -45.80
CA GLU A 102 -18.53 4.81 -46.24
C GLU A 102 -19.79 4.11 -45.73
N LEU A 103 -20.19 4.46 -44.51
CA LEU A 103 -21.32 3.87 -43.80
C LEU A 103 -22.63 4.59 -44.12
N SER A 104 -23.73 3.85 -44.08
CA SER A 104 -25.07 4.42 -44.03
C SER A 104 -25.34 5.13 -42.70
N GLU A 105 -26.35 6.01 -42.65
CA GLU A 105 -26.73 6.73 -41.41
C GLU A 105 -27.07 5.77 -40.25
N GLU A 106 -27.71 4.63 -40.55
CA GLU A 106 -28.03 3.60 -39.56
C GLU A 106 -26.78 2.88 -39.03
N GLU A 107 -25.77 2.66 -39.90
CA GLU A 107 -24.50 2.07 -39.49
C GLU A 107 -23.65 3.03 -38.66
N ILE A 108 -23.66 4.32 -39.02
CA ILE A 108 -23.00 5.37 -38.23
C ILE A 108 -23.58 5.38 -36.81
N GLN A 109 -24.90 5.43 -36.68
CA GLN A 109 -25.56 5.40 -35.36
C GLN A 109 -25.17 4.16 -34.55
N ARG A 110 -25.14 2.98 -35.18
CA ARG A 110 -24.73 1.73 -34.50
C ARG A 110 -23.28 1.79 -34.00
N GLU A 111 -22.34 2.32 -34.79
CA GLU A 111 -20.94 2.39 -34.37
C GLU A 111 -20.70 3.51 -33.33
N GLU A 112 -21.46 4.59 -33.36
CA GLU A 112 -21.48 5.61 -32.30
C GLU A 112 -21.99 5.02 -30.97
N GLU A 113 -23.14 4.33 -30.99
CA GLU A 113 -23.69 3.66 -29.81
C GLU A 113 -22.72 2.62 -29.21
N ARG A 114 -22.03 1.86 -30.07
CA ARG A 114 -20.97 0.94 -29.63
C ARG A 114 -19.80 1.67 -28.99
N THR A 115 -19.38 2.79 -29.56
CA THR A 115 -18.29 3.60 -29.01
C THR A 115 -18.64 4.10 -27.62
N ASP A 116 -19.86 4.60 -27.42
CA ASP A 116 -20.35 5.06 -26.12
C ASP A 116 -20.46 3.90 -25.13
N TYR A 117 -21.02 2.75 -25.54
CA TYR A 117 -21.06 1.54 -24.73
C TYR A 117 -19.68 1.13 -24.22
N PHE A 118 -18.66 1.09 -25.09
CA PHE A 118 -17.31 0.74 -24.66
C PHE A 118 -16.66 1.83 -23.80
N ASN A 119 -16.99 3.10 -24.00
CA ASN A 119 -16.53 4.19 -23.13
C ASN A 119 -17.07 4.04 -21.70
N ASP A 120 -18.31 3.60 -21.53
CA ASP A 120 -18.89 3.33 -20.21
C ASP A 120 -18.13 2.20 -19.50
N PHE A 121 -17.85 1.10 -20.21
CA PHE A 121 -17.00 0.01 -19.69
C PHE A 121 -15.58 0.50 -19.32
N LEU A 122 -15.01 1.42 -20.11
CA LEU A 122 -13.69 2.00 -19.83
C LEU A 122 -13.68 2.96 -18.63
N GLN A 123 -14.83 3.47 -18.19
CA GLN A 123 -14.93 4.30 -16.99
C GLN A 123 -15.06 3.48 -15.70
N LEU A 124 -15.47 2.21 -15.79
CA LEU A 124 -15.56 1.33 -14.62
C LEU A 124 -14.20 1.24 -13.90
N HIS A 125 -14.24 1.45 -12.58
CA HIS A 125 -13.12 1.24 -11.67
C HIS A 125 -13.05 -0.22 -11.23
N TYR A 126 -11.89 -0.65 -10.74
CA TYR A 126 -11.75 -2.00 -10.20
C TYR A 126 -12.66 -2.21 -8.99
N SER A 127 -13.56 -3.18 -9.11
CA SER A 127 -14.37 -3.78 -8.05
C SER A 127 -14.75 -5.19 -8.51
N LEU A 128 -15.04 -6.09 -7.57
CA LEU A 128 -15.44 -7.46 -7.92
C LEU A 128 -16.72 -7.50 -8.77
N GLU A 129 -17.68 -6.62 -8.46
CA GLU A 129 -18.93 -6.46 -9.23
C GLU A 129 -18.64 -6.04 -10.68
N ASN A 130 -17.81 -5.01 -10.87
CA ASN A 130 -17.46 -4.54 -12.22
C ASN A 130 -16.65 -5.59 -13.00
N LEU A 131 -15.74 -6.31 -12.31
CA LEU A 131 -15.00 -7.41 -12.91
C LEU A 131 -15.93 -8.54 -13.35
N GLN A 132 -16.95 -8.88 -12.57
CA GLN A 132 -17.92 -9.89 -12.96
C GLN A 132 -18.68 -9.49 -14.23
N THR A 133 -19.14 -8.23 -14.34
CA THR A 133 -19.76 -7.72 -15.58
C THR A 133 -18.78 -7.75 -16.76
N LEU A 134 -17.52 -7.40 -16.54
CA LEU A 134 -16.47 -7.45 -17.57
C LEU A 134 -16.19 -8.89 -18.02
N ARG A 135 -16.26 -9.89 -17.13
CA ARG A 135 -16.09 -11.31 -17.47
C ARG A 135 -17.21 -11.81 -18.38
N GLU A 136 -18.46 -11.46 -18.09
CA GLU A 136 -19.61 -11.78 -18.96
C GLU A 136 -19.42 -11.17 -20.36
N PHE A 137 -18.97 -9.92 -20.43
CA PHE A 137 -18.60 -9.29 -21.71
C PHE A 137 -17.48 -10.05 -22.43
N LYS A 138 -16.40 -10.38 -21.73
CA LYS A 138 -15.25 -11.12 -22.28
C LYS A 138 -15.70 -12.44 -22.88
N GLU A 139 -16.52 -13.22 -22.16
CA GLU A 139 -16.99 -14.54 -22.61
C GLU A 139 -17.75 -14.45 -23.95
N GLU A 140 -18.65 -13.48 -24.08
CA GLU A 140 -19.40 -13.26 -25.32
C GLU A 140 -18.51 -12.74 -26.47
N ALA A 141 -17.57 -11.84 -26.14
CA ALA A 141 -16.74 -11.18 -27.14
C ALA A 141 -15.48 -11.97 -27.54
N ASP A 142 -15.07 -12.99 -26.78
CA ASP A 142 -13.75 -13.64 -26.92
C ASP A 142 -13.55 -14.24 -28.31
N ASN A 143 -14.54 -14.99 -28.81
CA ASN A 143 -14.44 -15.58 -30.16
C ASN A 143 -14.20 -14.51 -31.24
N ASN A 144 -15.00 -13.43 -31.21
CA ASN A 144 -14.87 -12.31 -32.15
C ASN A 144 -13.53 -11.58 -31.99
N TYR A 145 -13.05 -11.45 -30.76
CA TYR A 145 -11.79 -10.81 -30.44
C TYR A 145 -10.61 -11.63 -30.99
N GLN A 146 -10.56 -12.93 -30.71
CA GLN A 146 -9.51 -13.82 -31.22
C GLN A 146 -9.51 -13.88 -32.75
N GLU A 147 -10.68 -13.97 -33.39
CA GLU A 147 -10.78 -13.92 -34.85
C GLU A 147 -10.19 -12.63 -35.41
N SER A 148 -10.56 -11.48 -34.80
CA SER A 148 -10.07 -10.18 -35.26
C SER A 148 -8.56 -10.00 -35.01
N LEU A 149 -8.01 -10.57 -33.94
CA LEU A 149 -6.57 -10.52 -33.65
C LEU A 149 -5.74 -11.37 -34.64
N ASN A 150 -6.34 -12.41 -35.20
CA ASN A 150 -5.70 -13.26 -36.20
C ASN A 150 -5.78 -12.69 -37.63
N ASP A 151 -6.53 -11.61 -37.83
CA ASP A 151 -6.60 -10.88 -39.10
C ASP A 151 -5.45 -9.86 -39.21
N GLU A 152 -4.34 -10.27 -39.83
CA GLU A 152 -3.15 -9.43 -39.98
C GLU A 152 -3.41 -8.14 -40.77
N GLU A 153 -4.31 -8.16 -41.75
CA GLU A 153 -4.65 -6.99 -42.57
C GLU A 153 -5.36 -5.96 -41.70
N LEU A 154 -6.43 -6.38 -41.01
CA LEU A 154 -7.16 -5.53 -40.08
C LEU A 154 -6.26 -4.98 -38.96
N GLN A 155 -5.37 -5.79 -38.40
CA GLN A 155 -4.45 -5.33 -37.35
C GLN A 155 -3.45 -4.28 -37.85
N ASN A 156 -2.98 -4.41 -39.10
CA ASN A 156 -2.10 -3.41 -39.70
C ASN A 156 -2.83 -2.10 -39.96
N ASP A 157 -4.05 -2.15 -40.51
CA ASP A 157 -4.87 -0.97 -40.77
C ASP A 157 -5.20 -0.21 -39.47
N LEU A 158 -5.65 -0.93 -38.42
CA LEU A 158 -5.89 -0.34 -37.11
C LEU A 158 -4.63 0.29 -36.51
N ARG A 159 -3.46 -0.32 -36.72
CA ARG A 159 -2.19 0.22 -36.23
C ARG A 159 -1.81 1.52 -36.95
N GLU A 160 -1.99 1.59 -38.26
CA GLU A 160 -1.74 2.79 -39.04
C GLU A 160 -2.74 3.91 -38.68
N TRP A 161 -4.02 3.56 -38.55
CA TRP A 161 -5.05 4.49 -38.12
C TRP A 161 -4.74 5.09 -36.74
N ARG A 162 -4.40 4.28 -35.73
CA ARG A 162 -3.99 4.77 -34.40
C ARG A 162 -2.81 5.74 -34.46
N ARG A 163 -1.82 5.48 -35.33
CA ARG A 163 -0.68 6.40 -35.54
C ARG A 163 -1.11 7.72 -36.18
N SER A 164 -2.13 7.71 -37.02
CA SER A 164 -2.66 8.92 -37.65
C SER A 164 -3.37 9.84 -36.63
N LYS A 165 -4.00 9.26 -35.59
CA LYS A 165 -4.70 9.98 -34.52
C LYS A 165 -3.78 10.58 -33.43
N GLN A 166 -2.50 10.20 -33.40
CA GLN A 166 -1.51 10.70 -32.43
C GLN A 166 -0.69 11.90 -32.95
N ARG A 167 -1.00 12.44 -34.13
CA ARG A 167 -0.33 13.59 -34.75
C ARG A 167 -1.05 14.89 -34.43
#